data_AF-A0A2D9C5A1-F1
#
_entry.id   AF-A0A2D9C5A1-F1
#
_cell.length_a   1.000
_cell.length_b   1.000
_cell.length_c   1.000
_cell.angle_alpha   90.00
_cell.angle_beta   90.00
_cell.angle_gamma   90.00
#
_symmetry.space_group_name_H-M   'P 1'
#
loop_
_entity.id
_entity.type
_entity.pdbx_description
1 polymer ?
#
loop_
_entity_poly.entity_id
_entity_poly.type
_entity_poly.pdbx_seq_one_letter_code
_entity_poly.pdbx_strand_id
1 'polypeptide(L)'
;MPYKASLLDKIRNGDFEYPDYFQQAEWELAWMKDEQKEFINNYQGREPEQDRLYLEIELRARKRYNKLFEDGMKTEYERMDDLKTKLSKLFKINKEEVQDIMEQFGGTTEELYFHIAKLQNYNTDTLNKLNASKTIKYNT
;
A
#
# COMPACT_ATOMS: atom_id res chain seq x y z
N MET A 1 -5.13 13.37 4.96
CA MET A 1 -4.39 14.65 5.13
C MET A 1 -5.00 15.78 4.30
N PRO A 2 -4.86 17.07 4.68
CA PRO A 2 -5.35 18.20 3.89
C PRO A 2 -4.70 18.27 2.50
N TYR A 3 -5.45 18.68 1.47
CA TYR A 3 -4.94 18.76 0.09
C TYR A 3 -3.64 19.59 -0.03
N LYS A 4 -3.53 20.68 0.73
CA LYS A 4 -2.40 21.62 0.75
C LYS A 4 -1.16 21.12 1.51
N ALA A 5 -1.20 19.95 2.14
CA ALA A 5 -0.05 19.41 2.87
C ALA A 5 1.14 19.14 1.91
N SER A 6 2.36 19.32 2.42
CA SER A 6 3.59 19.07 1.66
C SER A 6 3.72 17.60 1.27
N LEU A 7 4.48 17.29 0.21
CA LEU A 7 4.72 15.90 -0.19
C LEU A 7 5.36 15.10 0.95
N LEU A 8 6.33 15.67 1.65
CA LEU A 8 7.01 15.01 2.76
C LEU A 8 6.04 14.70 3.92
N ASP A 9 5.11 15.61 4.25
CA ASP A 9 4.11 15.33 5.28
C ASP A 9 3.14 14.21 4.86
N LYS A 10 2.76 14.15 3.58
CA LYS A 10 1.92 13.07 3.04
C LYS A 10 2.63 11.72 3.09
N ILE A 11 3.92 11.69 2.73
CA ILE A 11 4.77 10.50 2.86
C ILE A 11 4.83 10.05 4.32
N ARG A 12 5.09 10.98 5.26
CA ARG A 12 5.13 10.67 6.70
C ARG A 12 3.80 10.21 7.29
N ASN A 13 2.68 10.61 6.69
CA ASN A 13 1.35 10.16 7.09
C ASN A 13 1.02 8.75 6.55
N GLY A 14 1.87 8.20 5.69
CA GLY A 14 1.65 6.90 5.06
C GLY A 14 0.68 6.94 3.87
N ASP A 15 0.43 8.10 3.27
CA ASP A 15 -0.49 8.25 2.13
C ASP A 15 -0.07 7.41 0.89
N PHE A 16 1.20 6.99 0.84
CA PHE A 16 1.79 6.19 -0.24
C PHE A 16 2.21 4.78 0.22
N GLU A 17 1.80 4.37 1.42
CA GLU A 17 2.08 3.01 1.90
C GLU A 17 1.11 2.00 1.27
N TYR A 18 1.44 0.72 1.44
CA TYR A 18 0.70 -0.38 0.85
C TYR A 18 -0.79 -0.35 1.24
N PRO A 19 -1.74 -0.51 0.29
CA PRO A 19 -3.16 -0.46 0.58
C PRO A 19 -3.66 -1.61 1.48
N ASP A 20 -4.52 -1.28 2.44
CA ASP A 20 -5.15 -2.26 3.35
C ASP A 20 -5.98 -3.33 2.62
N TYR A 21 -6.42 -3.06 1.39
CA TYR A 21 -7.24 -3.97 0.58
C TYR A 21 -6.62 -5.36 0.42
N PHE A 22 -5.30 -5.45 0.31
CA PHE A 22 -4.60 -6.73 0.17
C PHE A 22 -4.68 -7.55 1.45
N GLN A 23 -4.47 -6.91 2.61
CA GLN A 23 -4.63 -7.57 3.91
C GLN A 23 -6.09 -8.00 4.13
N GLN A 24 -7.05 -7.17 3.74
CA GLN A 24 -8.47 -7.53 3.79
C GLN A 24 -8.79 -8.74 2.89
N ALA A 25 -8.16 -8.82 1.72
CA ALA A 25 -8.30 -9.97 0.83
C ALA A 25 -7.76 -11.25 1.49
N GLU A 26 -6.61 -11.19 2.16
CA GLU A 26 -6.07 -12.33 2.91
C GLU A 26 -7.02 -12.79 4.03
N TRP A 27 -7.65 -11.85 4.75
CA TRP A 27 -8.64 -12.17 5.77
C TRP A 27 -9.86 -12.89 5.20
N GLU A 28 -10.34 -12.53 4.01
CA GLU A 28 -11.44 -13.22 3.34
C GLU A 28 -11.14 -14.71 3.11
N LEU A 29 -9.89 -15.05 2.75
CA LEU A 29 -9.47 -16.44 2.59
C LEU A 29 -9.31 -17.16 3.94
N ALA A 30 -8.90 -16.44 4.98
CA ALA A 30 -8.83 -17.01 6.33
C ALA A 30 -10.23 -17.34 6.85
N TRP A 31 -11.18 -16.40 6.76
CA TRP A 31 -12.58 -16.61 7.16
C TRP A 31 -13.27 -17.70 6.36
N MET A 32 -12.98 -17.81 5.06
CA MET A 32 -13.46 -18.92 4.23
C MET A 32 -13.06 -20.28 4.82
N LYS A 33 -11.80 -20.43 5.24
CA LYS A 33 -11.30 -21.68 5.83
C LYS A 33 -11.98 -21.98 7.17
N ASP A 34 -12.21 -20.96 7.98
CA ASP A 34 -12.91 -21.11 9.26
C ASP A 34 -14.37 -21.52 9.05
N GLU A 35 -15.07 -20.90 8.11
CA GLU A 35 -16.46 -21.24 7.75
C GLU A 35 -16.58 -22.65 7.16
N GLN A 36 -15.65 -23.04 6.27
CA GLN A 36 -15.57 -24.40 5.75
C GLN A 36 -15.30 -25.44 6.84
N LYS A 37 -14.42 -25.12 7.79
CA LYS A 37 -14.14 -25.99 8.94
C LYS A 37 -15.36 -26.16 9.83
N GLU A 38 -16.09 -25.08 10.11
CA GLU A 38 -17.35 -25.13 10.85
C GLU A 38 -18.41 -25.96 10.11
N PHE A 39 -18.50 -25.81 8.78
CA PHE A 39 -19.39 -26.61 7.95
C PHE A 39 -19.07 -28.11 8.06
N ILE A 40 -17.81 -28.50 7.89
CA ILE A 40 -17.36 -29.91 8.01
C ILE A 40 -17.70 -30.47 9.40
N ASN A 41 -17.44 -29.71 10.46
CA ASN A 41 -17.67 -30.16 11.84
C ASN A 41 -19.15 -30.46 12.14
N ASN A 42 -20.06 -29.75 11.49
CA ASN A 42 -21.50 -29.91 11.69
C ASN A 42 -22.16 -30.79 10.62
N TYR A 43 -21.42 -31.22 9.60
CA TYR A 43 -21.97 -31.93 8.45
C TYR A 43 -22.47 -33.33 8.83
N GLN A 44 -23.69 -33.66 8.37
CA GLN A 44 -24.29 -34.98 8.56
C GLN A 44 -24.28 -35.72 7.22
N GLY A 45 -23.23 -36.51 6.97
CA GLY A 45 -23.08 -37.22 5.71
C GLY A 45 -21.66 -37.71 5.45
N ARG A 46 -21.38 -38.05 4.19
CA ARG A 46 -20.03 -38.38 3.70
C ARG A 46 -19.64 -37.31 2.70
N GLU A 47 -18.34 -37.03 2.60
CA GLU A 47 -17.77 -36.12 1.59
C GLU A 47 -18.31 -34.67 1.64
N PRO A 48 -18.17 -33.96 2.77
CA PRO A 48 -18.65 -32.58 2.92
C PRO A 48 -18.08 -31.61 1.88
N GLU A 49 -16.88 -31.85 1.36
CA GLU A 49 -16.26 -30.97 0.36
C GLU A 49 -16.93 -31.00 -1.02
N GLN A 50 -17.74 -32.03 -1.30
CA GLN A 50 -18.54 -32.12 -2.52
C GLN A 50 -19.91 -31.46 -2.37
N ASP A 51 -20.27 -31.06 -1.15
CA ASP A 51 -21.56 -30.42 -0.90
C ASP A 51 -21.62 -29.04 -1.56
N ARG A 52 -22.78 -28.74 -2.15
CA ARG A 52 -23.03 -27.46 -2.81
C ARG A 52 -22.77 -26.27 -1.87
N LEU A 53 -23.14 -26.38 -0.60
CA LEU A 53 -22.96 -25.29 0.38
C LEU A 53 -21.47 -25.05 0.69
N TYR A 54 -20.66 -26.11 0.78
CA TYR A 54 -19.22 -26.00 0.94
C TYR A 54 -18.56 -25.24 -0.22
N LEU A 55 -18.95 -25.59 -1.45
CA LEU A 55 -18.48 -24.94 -2.67
C LEU A 55 -18.98 -23.48 -2.78
N GLU A 56 -20.19 -23.19 -2.30
CA GLU A 56 -20.73 -21.83 -2.28
C GLU A 56 -19.96 -20.89 -1.33
N ILE A 57 -19.51 -21.39 -0.18
CA ILE A 57 -18.64 -20.64 0.75
C ILE A 57 -17.36 -20.22 0.01
N GLU A 58 -16.72 -21.16 -0.68
CA GLU A 58 -15.50 -20.90 -1.44
C GLU A 58 -15.72 -19.90 -2.58
N LEU A 59 -16.75 -20.11 -3.39
CA LEU A 59 -17.07 -19.25 -4.52
C LEU A 59 -17.31 -17.80 -4.07
N ARG A 60 -18.03 -17.61 -2.95
CA ARG A 60 -18.32 -16.30 -2.40
C ARG A 60 -17.06 -15.60 -1.88
N ALA A 61 -16.23 -16.31 -1.12
CA ALA A 61 -14.99 -15.75 -0.59
C ALA A 61 -14.00 -15.40 -1.71
N ARG A 62 -13.82 -16.29 -2.71
CA ARG A 62 -12.96 -16.01 -3.88
C ARG A 62 -13.45 -14.80 -4.67
N LYS A 63 -14.76 -14.62 -4.83
CA LYS A 63 -15.32 -13.43 -5.50
C LYS A 63 -14.97 -12.15 -4.74
N ARG A 64 -15.06 -12.14 -3.41
CA ARG A 64 -14.69 -10.99 -2.58
C ARG A 64 -13.18 -10.73 -2.59
N TYR A 65 -12.37 -11.78 -2.45
CA TYR A 65 -10.91 -11.72 -2.59
C TYR A 65 -10.51 -11.05 -3.92
N ASN A 66 -11.03 -11.55 -5.04
CA ASN A 66 -10.69 -11.01 -6.36
C ASN A 66 -11.05 -9.53 -6.47
N LYS A 67 -12.19 -9.12 -5.89
CA LYS A 67 -12.63 -7.74 -5.92
C LYS A 67 -11.73 -6.83 -5.08
N LEU A 68 -11.43 -7.23 -3.84
CA LEU A 68 -10.51 -6.50 -2.97
C LEU A 68 -9.11 -6.40 -3.58
N PHE A 69 -8.63 -7.49 -4.18
CA PHE A 69 -7.34 -7.51 -4.85
C PHE A 69 -7.30 -6.57 -6.06
N GLU A 70 -8.34 -6.56 -6.90
CA GLU A 70 -8.49 -5.62 -8.01
C GLU A 70 -8.49 -4.16 -7.54
N ASP A 71 -9.28 -3.85 -6.51
CA ASP A 71 -9.37 -2.50 -5.94
C ASP A 71 -8.05 -2.07 -5.28
N GLY A 72 -7.35 -3.02 -4.64
CA GLY A 72 -6.02 -2.84 -4.08
C GLY A 72 -4.98 -2.53 -5.15
N MET A 73 -4.94 -3.32 -6.24
CA MET A 73 -4.04 -3.10 -7.37
C MET A 73 -4.27 -1.75 -8.04
N LYS A 74 -5.54 -1.36 -8.23
CA LYS A 74 -5.88 -0.04 -8.78
C LYS A 74 -5.39 1.08 -7.86
N THR A 75 -5.66 0.97 -6.56
CA THR A 75 -5.25 1.98 -5.57
C THR A 75 -3.73 2.10 -5.49
N GLU A 76 -3.01 0.98 -5.49
CA GLU A 76 -1.55 0.94 -5.49
C GLU A 76 -0.98 1.63 -6.74
N TYR A 77 -1.52 1.30 -7.92
CA TYR A 77 -1.12 1.95 -9.16
C TYR A 77 -1.34 3.47 -9.12
N GLU A 78 -2.51 3.92 -8.66
CA GLU A 78 -2.83 5.34 -8.53
C GLU A 78 -1.91 6.06 -7.53
N ARG A 79 -1.61 5.44 -6.39
CA ARG A 79 -0.67 5.98 -5.38
C ARG A 79 0.75 6.09 -5.92
N MET A 80 1.23 5.05 -6.60
CA MET A 80 2.55 5.01 -7.23
C MET A 80 2.68 6.09 -8.32
N ASP A 81 1.66 6.22 -9.17
CA ASP A 81 1.62 7.22 -10.24
C ASP A 81 1.61 8.65 -9.69
N ASP A 82 0.83 8.89 -8.64
CA ASP A 82 0.73 10.17 -7.95
C ASP A 82 2.04 10.53 -7.23
N LEU A 83 2.70 9.56 -6.57
CA LEU A 83 4.02 9.75 -5.97
C LEU A 83 5.05 10.18 -7.01
N LYS A 84 5.17 9.42 -8.12
CA LYS A 84 6.08 9.74 -9.23
C LYS A 84 5.81 11.14 -9.79
N THR A 85 4.54 11.47 -9.99
CA THR A 85 4.10 12.77 -10.51
C THR A 85 4.45 13.91 -9.55
N LYS A 86 4.25 13.73 -8.24
CA LYS A 86 4.56 14.75 -7.23
C LYS A 86 6.08 14.95 -7.06
N LEU A 87 6.86 13.87 -7.05
CA LEU A 87 8.32 13.93 -7.01
C LEU A 87 8.89 14.66 -8.24
N SER A 88 8.44 14.28 -9.44
CA SER A 88 8.81 14.93 -10.70
C SER A 88 8.54 16.43 -10.66
N LYS A 89 7.34 16.85 -10.24
CA LYS A 89 6.97 18.28 -10.15
C LYS A 89 7.77 19.03 -9.08
N LEU A 90 8.04 18.41 -7.93
CA LEU A 90 8.75 19.06 -6.83
C LEU A 90 10.22 19.30 -7.15
N PHE A 91 10.88 18.29 -7.72
CA PHE A 91 12.30 18.31 -8.02
C PHE A 91 12.61 18.76 -9.45
N LYS A 92 11.57 19.01 -10.26
CA LYS A 92 11.67 19.44 -11.67
C LYS A 92 12.48 18.48 -12.54
N ILE A 93 12.25 17.18 -12.34
CA ILE A 93 12.87 16.07 -13.09
C ILE A 93 11.81 15.29 -13.85
N ASN A 94 12.23 14.48 -14.82
CA ASN A 94 11.28 13.69 -15.61
C ASN A 94 10.70 12.53 -14.80
N LYS A 95 9.48 12.10 -15.15
CA LYS A 95 8.80 10.99 -14.47
C LYS A 95 9.53 9.66 -14.68
N GLU A 96 10.13 9.49 -15.85
CA GLU A 96 10.99 8.34 -16.20
C GLU A 96 12.24 8.31 -15.32
N GLU A 97 12.93 9.45 -15.15
CA GLU A 97 14.09 9.55 -14.26
C GLU A 97 13.73 9.22 -12.80
N VAL A 98 12.55 9.64 -12.32
CA VAL A 98 12.05 9.24 -10.99
C VAL A 98 11.88 7.72 -10.92
N GLN A 99 11.30 7.11 -11.96
CA GLN A 99 11.09 5.67 -12.00
C GLN A 99 12.41 4.90 -12.01
N ASP A 100 13.40 5.32 -12.81
CA ASP A 100 14.72 4.70 -12.86
C ASP A 100 15.42 4.74 -11.49
N ILE A 101 15.30 5.87 -10.78
CA ILE A 101 15.80 6.01 -9.40
C ILE A 101 15.06 5.05 -8.47
N MET A 102 13.74 4.94 -8.58
CA MET A 102 12.93 4.04 -7.74
C MET A 102 13.29 2.58 -7.95
N GLU A 103 13.52 2.13 -9.18
CA GLU A 103 13.87 0.74 -9.50
C GLU A 103 15.23 0.33 -8.91
N GLN A 104 16.15 1.27 -8.75
CA GLN A 104 17.49 1.04 -8.18
C GLN A 104 17.54 1.27 -6.65
N PHE A 105 16.49 1.86 -6.08
CA PHE A 105 16.48 2.31 -4.69
C PHE A 105 15.81 1.29 -3.76
N GLY A 106 16.58 0.76 -2.78
CA GLY A 106 16.12 -0.27 -1.84
C GLY A 106 15.70 0.25 -0.45
N GLY A 107 15.29 1.50 -0.33
CA GLY A 107 14.91 2.12 0.95
C GLY A 107 13.41 2.45 1.05
N THR A 108 13.06 3.22 2.09
CA THR A 108 11.69 3.69 2.33
C THR A 108 11.32 4.86 1.41
N THR A 109 10.01 5.12 1.27
CA THR A 109 9.47 6.27 0.50
C THR A 109 10.01 7.62 0.99
N GLU A 110 10.25 7.78 2.30
CA GLU A 110 10.86 8.99 2.86
C GLU A 110 12.35 9.10 2.50
N GLU A 111 13.10 8.00 2.56
CA GLU A 111 14.52 8.02 2.19
C GLU A 111 14.70 8.29 0.69
N LEU A 112 13.79 7.77 -0.16
CA LEU A 112 13.74 8.08 -1.59
C LEU A 112 13.60 9.59 -1.83
N TYR A 113 12.69 10.25 -1.10
CA TYR A 113 12.52 11.70 -1.19
C TYR A 113 13.83 12.45 -0.91
N PHE A 114 14.55 12.04 0.15
CA PHE A 114 15.83 12.65 0.50
C PHE A 114 16.96 12.29 -0.46
N HIS A 115 16.92 11.09 -1.04
CA HIS A 115 17.88 10.65 -2.05
C HIS A 115 17.78 11.51 -3.31
N ILE A 116 16.57 11.71 -3.85
CA ILE A 116 16.33 12.56 -5.02
C ILE A 116 16.73 14.01 -4.73
N ALA A 117 16.40 14.53 -3.55
CA ALA A 117 16.78 15.88 -3.15
C ALA A 117 18.30 16.09 -3.15
N LYS A 118 19.07 15.09 -2.67
CA LYS A 118 20.53 15.14 -2.69
C LYS A 118 21.08 15.13 -4.13
N LEU A 119 20.54 14.28 -5.01
CA LEU A 119 20.95 14.22 -6.42
C LEU A 119 20.72 15.55 -7.14
N GLN A 120 19.63 16.24 -6.82
CA GLN A 120 19.28 17.53 -7.42
C GLN A 120 19.96 18.73 -6.75
N ASN A 121 20.95 18.51 -5.88
CA ASN A 121 21.67 19.55 -5.14
C ASN A 121 20.74 20.52 -4.38
N TYR A 122 19.60 20.02 -3.87
CA TYR A 122 18.72 20.84 -3.03
C TYR A 122 19.47 21.29 -1.78
N ASN A 123 19.17 22.50 -1.29
CA ASN A 123 19.89 23.09 -0.16
C ASN A 123 19.83 22.17 1.08
N THR A 124 21.01 21.76 1.54
CA THR A 124 21.24 20.85 2.67
C THR A 124 20.68 21.39 3.98
N ASP A 125 20.67 22.70 4.20
CA ASP A 125 20.07 23.33 5.39
C ASP A 125 18.55 23.21 5.38
N THR A 126 17.92 23.34 4.21
CA THR A 126 16.47 23.14 4.05
C THR A 126 16.11 21.68 4.30
N LEU A 127 16.92 20.76 3.78
CA LEU A 127 16.83 19.32 4.02
C LEU A 127 16.97 18.96 5.51
N ASN A 128 17.97 19.55 6.18
CA ASN A 128 18.21 19.33 7.61
C ASN A 128 17.09 19.90 8.49
N LYS A 129 16.50 21.05 8.13
CA LYS A 129 15.32 21.60 8.83
C LYS A 129 14.08 20.71 8.68
N LEU A 130 13.86 20.14 7.49
CA LEU A 130 12.77 19.19 7.23
C LEU A 130 12.95 17.87 8.00
N ASN A 131 14.20 17.43 8.15
CA ASN A 131 14.58 16.29 8.99
C ASN A 131 14.43 16.59 10.49
N ALA A 132 14.89 17.73 10.98
CA ALA A 132 14.78 18.12 12.39
C ALA A 132 13.32 18.30 12.85
N SER A 133 12.43 18.72 11.96
CA SER A 133 10.97 18.76 12.22
C SER A 133 10.36 17.37 12.48
N LYS A 134 11.01 16.28 12.05
CA LYS A 134 10.61 14.90 12.35
C LYS A 134 10.75 14.63 13.84
N THR A 135 11.89 14.97 14.43
CA THR A 135 12.25 14.67 15.82
C THR A 135 11.38 15.39 16.85
N ILE A 136 10.79 16.54 16.49
CA ILE A 136 9.94 17.31 17.41
C ILE A 136 8.52 16.71 17.48
N LYS A 137 7.95 16.26 16.36
CA LYS A 137 6.57 15.73 16.31
C LYS A 137 6.37 14.39 17.04
N TYR A 138 7.41 13.59 17.27
CA TYR A 138 7.32 12.32 18.00
C TYR A 138 7.60 12.44 19.51
N ASN A 139 7.98 13.63 20.00
CA ASN A 139 8.31 13.89 21.40
C ASN A 139 7.26 14.75 22.13
N THR A 140 6.07 14.92 21.56
CA THR A 140 4.95 15.68 22.15
C THR A 140 3.68 14.85 22.09
#